data_AF-A0A1G7WGI9-F1
#
_entry.id   AF-A0A1G7WGI9-F1
#
_cell.length_a   1.000
_cell.length_b   1.000
_cell.length_c   1.000
_cell.angle_alpha   90.00
_cell.angle_beta   90.00
_cell.angle_gamma   90.00
#
_symmetry.space_group_name_H-M   'P 1'
#
loop_
_entity.id
_entity.type
_entity.pdbx_description
1 polymer ?
#
loop_
_entity_poly.entity_id
_entity_poly.type
_entity_poly.pdbx_seq_one_letter_code
_entity_poly.pdbx_strand_id
1 'polypeptide(L)'
;MYFFNLPGFDPDLGIDLDDQGRFPYLRFADHVFRRGKVDYLSCNFHFENIAEKTAPPVFLSEPNLAAIFDQKNRANVIVDHHSPISESYADELRAEFERGYFDAMKEYPQQIVSILYNPDHEGKIAHLEQFIEFCSYHLYFEGFAVPSCLYALGFIQAYLVRACGDRVNTLRLPKYKSPVLLQSQEFPIAEAQTKGPERIPLDYAVDEIISMWLILIDAWKCKAVGSIQVFTSEEEVLQLLGMMFEEKGGRLPRPEHEYFEMPPGNYERVLNLLMHATYKLNTDRNNIGLDRYCQLLLDTFSCYSKTKLESLRSNINKARGNIVQSIGSLADSPHSKNVLKTLRKINEYGVEDLT
;
A
#
# COMPACT_ATOMS: atom_id res chain seq x y z
N MET A 1 -21.71 9.61 0.30
CA MET A 1 -21.29 9.86 1.68
C MET A 1 -20.44 8.70 2.13
N TYR A 2 -19.41 8.96 2.93
CA TYR A 2 -18.40 7.99 3.35
C TYR A 2 -18.40 7.86 4.87
N PHE A 3 -17.86 6.76 5.41
CA PHE A 3 -17.64 6.56 6.85
C PHE A 3 -18.90 6.49 7.72
N PHE A 4 -20.02 5.93 7.22
CA PHE A 4 -21.29 5.83 7.97
C PHE A 4 -21.23 5.14 9.35
N ASN A 5 -20.25 4.27 9.57
CA ASN A 5 -20.10 3.50 10.81
C ASN A 5 -18.83 3.87 11.59
N LEU A 6 -18.19 5.00 11.26
CA LEU A 6 -16.95 5.42 11.92
C LEU A 6 -17.26 6.01 13.31
N PRO A 7 -16.77 5.41 14.42
CA PRO A 7 -17.02 5.95 15.75
C PRO A 7 -16.48 7.38 15.90
N GLY A 8 -17.29 8.27 16.48
CA GLY A 8 -16.92 9.67 16.66
C GLY A 8 -16.94 10.50 15.37
N PHE A 9 -17.60 10.01 14.32
CA PHE A 9 -17.75 10.72 13.06
C PHE A 9 -19.15 10.53 12.50
N ASP A 10 -19.77 11.65 12.12
CA ASP A 10 -21.02 11.70 11.38
C ASP A 10 -20.72 12.20 9.95
N PRO A 11 -21.17 11.52 8.88
CA PRO A 11 -20.88 11.93 7.51
C PRO A 11 -21.40 13.32 7.11
N ASP A 12 -22.45 13.82 7.78
CA ASP A 12 -23.06 15.13 7.53
C ASP A 12 -22.48 16.20 8.47
N LEU A 13 -22.21 15.84 9.73
CA LEU A 13 -21.79 16.79 10.78
C LEU A 13 -20.27 16.83 11.00
N GLY A 14 -19.53 15.80 10.57
CA GLY A 14 -18.10 15.64 10.76
C GLY A 14 -17.72 14.95 12.07
N ILE A 15 -16.55 15.31 12.61
CA ILE A 15 -16.06 14.73 13.86
C ILE A 15 -16.99 15.13 15.01
N ASP A 16 -17.43 14.15 15.79
CA ASP A 16 -18.19 14.39 17.02
C ASP A 16 -17.24 14.88 18.13
N LEU A 17 -17.50 16.11 18.58
CA LEU A 17 -16.74 16.79 19.61
C LEU A 17 -17.52 16.88 20.93
N ASP A 18 -18.74 16.33 21.02
CA ASP A 18 -19.49 16.34 22.26
C ASP A 18 -18.87 15.39 23.28
N ASP A 19 -18.11 16.00 24.18
CA ASP A 19 -17.34 15.31 25.20
C ASP A 19 -17.91 15.52 26.61
N GLN A 20 -18.93 16.38 26.74
CA GLN A 20 -19.54 16.83 28.00
C GLN A 20 -18.51 17.29 29.06
N GLY A 21 -17.36 17.84 28.63
CA GLY A 21 -16.27 18.28 29.49
C GLY A 21 -15.47 17.14 30.13
N ARG A 22 -15.50 15.93 29.57
CA ARG A 22 -14.77 14.77 30.09
C ARG A 22 -13.30 14.76 29.66
N PHE A 23 -12.97 15.41 28.54
CA PHE A 23 -11.63 15.41 27.99
C PHE A 23 -11.09 16.84 27.91
N PRO A 24 -9.77 17.02 28.05
CA PRO A 24 -9.20 18.35 28.06
C PRO A 24 -9.18 18.97 26.66
N TYR A 25 -9.12 20.29 26.64
CA TYR A 25 -8.93 21.08 25.43
C TYR A 25 -7.46 21.43 25.23
N LEU A 26 -6.93 21.10 24.06
CA LEU A 26 -5.56 21.37 23.64
C LEU A 26 -5.51 22.60 22.72
N ARG A 27 -4.43 23.37 22.85
CA ARG A 27 -4.13 24.52 21.98
C ARG A 27 -2.65 24.87 22.05
N PHE A 28 -2.19 25.74 21.16
CA PHE A 28 -0.89 26.38 21.35
C PHE A 28 -0.93 27.38 22.51
N ALA A 29 0.24 27.66 23.09
CA ALA A 29 0.37 28.59 24.20
C ALA A 29 -0.14 29.99 23.84
N ASP A 30 0.14 30.43 22.61
CA ASP A 30 -0.13 31.76 22.08
C ASP A 30 -1.41 31.84 21.21
N HIS A 31 -1.91 30.73 20.67
CA HIS A 31 -3.10 30.72 19.81
C HIS A 31 -3.87 29.39 19.85
N VAL A 32 -5.13 29.42 19.40
CA VAL A 32 -5.93 28.20 19.16
C VAL A 32 -5.45 27.48 17.90
N PHE A 33 -5.71 26.18 17.81
CA PHE A 33 -5.46 25.42 16.59
C PHE A 33 -6.20 26.02 15.40
N ARG A 34 -5.58 25.93 14.23
CA ARG A 34 -6.11 26.51 13.00
C ARG A 34 -6.06 25.46 11.91
N ARG A 35 -7.14 25.39 11.15
CA ARG A 35 -7.20 24.51 9.98
C ARG A 35 -6.08 24.87 8.99
N GLY A 36 -5.22 23.90 8.71
CA GLY A 36 -4.25 23.98 7.62
C GLY A 36 -4.96 24.01 6.27
N LYS A 37 -4.43 24.76 5.30
CA LYS A 37 -4.85 24.66 3.90
C LYS A 37 -3.86 23.75 3.18
N VAL A 38 -4.08 22.45 3.29
CA VAL A 38 -3.28 21.47 2.55
C VAL A 38 -4.03 21.11 1.28
N ASP A 39 -3.44 21.46 0.14
CA ASP A 39 -3.94 21.05 -1.16
C ASP A 39 -3.31 19.70 -1.53
N TYR A 40 -4.03 18.63 -1.18
CA TYR A 40 -3.62 17.26 -1.48
C TYR A 40 -3.72 16.92 -2.98
N LEU A 41 -4.33 17.78 -3.80
CA LEU A 41 -4.48 17.56 -5.24
C LEU A 41 -3.34 18.17 -6.06
N SER A 42 -2.81 19.33 -5.65
CA SER A 42 -1.72 20.03 -6.36
C SER A 42 -0.31 19.60 -5.95
N CYS A 43 -0.14 18.97 -4.79
CA CYS A 43 1.15 18.56 -4.29
C CYS A 43 1.36 17.05 -4.33
N ASN A 44 2.55 16.62 -4.78
CA ASN A 44 2.96 15.21 -4.73
C ASN A 44 3.20 14.79 -3.27
N PHE A 45 2.12 14.37 -2.58
CA PHE A 45 2.16 13.51 -1.38
C PHE A 45 2.92 14.10 -0.16
N HIS A 46 2.26 14.93 0.64
CA HIS A 46 2.83 15.61 1.83
C HIS A 46 2.60 14.87 3.16
N PHE A 47 2.80 13.55 3.18
CA PHE A 47 2.62 12.80 4.42
C PHE A 47 3.96 12.54 5.11
N GLU A 48 4.04 12.90 6.39
CA GLU A 48 5.19 12.60 7.24
C GLU A 48 5.00 11.23 7.88
N ASN A 49 6.02 10.36 7.80
CA ASN A 49 5.98 9.09 8.53
C ASN A 49 6.35 9.34 9.99
N ILE A 50 5.37 9.22 10.87
CA ILE A 50 5.54 9.44 12.30
C ILE A 50 5.90 8.17 13.06
N ALA A 51 5.78 6.97 12.45
CA ALA A 51 5.98 5.69 13.13
C ALA A 51 7.39 5.52 13.72
N GLU A 52 7.46 4.84 14.87
CA GLU A 52 8.75 4.40 15.42
C GLU A 52 9.48 3.45 14.47
N LYS A 53 10.81 3.36 14.59
CA LYS A 53 11.65 2.55 13.69
C LYS A 53 11.26 1.07 13.62
N THR A 54 10.53 0.55 14.60
CA THR A 54 10.12 -0.86 14.70
C THR A 54 8.65 -1.10 14.35
N ALA A 55 7.87 -0.04 14.09
CA ALA A 55 6.44 -0.13 13.77
C ALA A 55 6.18 -0.01 12.25
N PRO A 56 5.04 -0.52 11.75
CA PRO A 56 4.58 -0.24 10.39
C PRO A 56 4.43 1.27 10.17
N PRO A 57 4.56 1.77 8.92
CA PRO A 57 4.51 3.20 8.64
C PRO A 57 3.13 3.79 8.98
N VAL A 58 3.14 4.93 9.66
CA VAL A 58 1.96 5.74 9.98
C VAL A 58 2.21 7.12 9.41
N PHE A 59 1.37 7.51 8.47
CA PHE A 59 1.51 8.75 7.73
C PHE A 59 0.58 9.82 8.31
N LEU A 60 1.10 11.01 8.58
CA LEU A 60 0.37 12.14 9.13
C LEU A 60 0.53 13.38 8.25
N SER A 61 -0.56 14.11 8.06
CA SER A 61 -0.55 15.41 7.36
C SER A 61 -1.34 16.50 8.09
N GLU A 62 -2.08 16.16 9.16
CA GLU A 62 -2.77 17.15 9.99
C GLU A 62 -1.74 17.90 10.88
N PRO A 63 -1.60 19.23 10.73
CA PRO A 63 -0.49 19.98 11.32
C PRO A 63 -0.57 20.16 12.85
N ASN A 64 -1.77 20.15 13.43
CA ASN A 64 -1.95 20.31 14.87
C ASN A 64 -1.52 19.02 15.58
N LEU A 65 -1.94 17.86 15.08
CA LEU A 65 -1.50 16.55 15.52
C LEU A 65 0.01 16.37 15.30
N ALA A 66 0.56 16.86 14.18
CA ALA A 66 1.99 16.81 13.94
C ALA A 66 2.77 17.59 15.01
N ALA A 67 2.26 18.75 15.44
CA ALA A 67 2.86 19.53 16.53
C ALA A 67 2.75 18.84 17.89
N ILE A 68 1.68 18.07 18.13
CA ILE A 68 1.48 17.30 19.36
C ILE A 68 2.42 16.09 19.42
N PHE A 69 2.58 15.36 18.32
CA PHE A 69 3.37 14.14 18.24
C PHE A 69 4.88 14.39 18.06
N ASP A 70 5.28 15.58 17.58
CA ASP A 70 6.70 15.97 17.51
C ASP A 70 7.21 16.43 18.89
N GLN A 71 8.21 15.71 19.40
CA GLN A 71 8.87 16.01 20.67
C GLN A 71 9.43 17.42 20.78
N LYS A 72 9.77 18.08 19.67
CA LYS A 72 10.29 19.46 19.67
C LYS A 72 9.20 20.51 19.78
N ASN A 73 8.03 20.26 19.18
CA ASN A 73 6.95 21.24 19.07
C ASN A 73 5.95 21.14 20.24
N ARG A 74 5.85 19.97 20.89
CA ARG A 74 4.93 19.71 22.01
C ARG A 74 5.08 20.66 23.20
N ALA A 75 6.27 21.23 23.42
CA ALA A 75 6.49 22.20 24.50
C ALA A 75 5.63 23.47 24.38
N ASN A 76 5.16 23.77 23.16
CA ASN A 76 4.30 24.91 22.88
C ASN A 76 2.80 24.58 22.95
N VAL A 77 2.42 23.31 23.16
CA VAL A 77 1.02 22.87 23.28
C VAL A 77 0.65 22.82 24.76
N ILE A 78 -0.46 23.46 25.12
CA ILE A 78 -0.96 23.52 26.49
C ILE A 78 -2.34 22.84 26.63
N VAL A 79 -2.55 22.26 27.80
CA VAL A 79 -3.78 21.59 28.26
C VAL A 79 -4.58 22.59 29.09
N ASP A 80 -5.86 22.77 28.76
CA ASP A 80 -6.83 23.59 29.51
C ASP A 80 -6.31 24.98 29.91
N HIS A 81 -5.49 25.60 29.06
CA HIS A 81 -4.89 26.92 29.30
C HIS A 81 -3.83 27.01 30.42
N HIS A 82 -3.34 25.89 30.97
CA HIS A 82 -2.55 25.93 32.21
C HIS A 82 -1.14 25.36 32.09
N SER A 83 -0.99 24.16 31.54
CA SER A 83 0.29 23.45 31.56
C SER A 83 0.64 22.87 30.19
N PRO A 84 1.93 22.76 29.84
CA PRO A 84 2.35 22.03 28.65
C PRO A 84 1.82 20.59 28.67
N ILE A 85 1.52 20.04 27.50
CA ILE A 85 1.15 18.63 27.36
C ILE A 85 2.27 17.73 27.87
N SER A 86 1.92 16.73 28.67
CA SER A 86 2.89 15.72 29.13
C SER A 86 3.22 14.73 28.02
N GLU A 87 4.41 14.14 28.07
CA GLU A 87 4.82 13.10 27.12
C GLU A 87 3.87 11.91 27.12
N SER A 88 3.54 11.38 28.31
CA SER A 88 2.61 10.26 28.43
C SER A 88 1.24 10.56 27.83
N TYR A 89 0.74 11.79 27.98
CA TYR A 89 -0.55 12.15 27.42
C TYR A 89 -0.50 12.31 25.90
N ALA A 90 0.57 12.88 25.35
CA ALA A 90 0.77 12.92 23.90
C ALA A 90 0.86 11.51 23.29
N ASP A 91 1.52 10.57 23.99
CA ASP A 91 1.63 9.17 23.56
C ASP A 91 0.27 8.45 23.60
N GLU A 92 -0.59 8.73 24.60
CA GLU A 92 -1.97 8.22 24.65
C GLU A 92 -2.81 8.69 23.45
N LEU A 93 -2.75 9.98 23.12
CA LEU A 93 -3.48 10.54 21.96
C LEU A 93 -2.97 9.95 20.64
N ARG A 94 -1.65 9.76 20.56
CA ARG A 94 -1.02 9.12 19.41
C ARG A 94 -1.46 7.67 19.26
N ALA A 95 -1.55 6.92 20.36
CA ALA A 95 -1.99 5.53 20.34
C ALA A 95 -3.43 5.39 19.82
N GLU A 96 -4.35 6.30 20.21
CA GLU A 96 -5.72 6.32 19.69
C GLU A 96 -5.78 6.64 18.18
N PHE A 97 -4.96 7.59 17.73
CA PHE A 97 -4.82 7.91 16.32
C PHE A 97 -4.27 6.70 15.52
N GLU A 98 -3.19 6.09 15.99
CA GLU A 98 -2.59 4.91 15.35
C GLU A 98 -3.56 3.73 15.31
N ARG A 99 -4.38 3.55 16.36
CA ARG A 99 -5.45 2.54 16.39
C ARG A 99 -6.44 2.73 15.24
N GLY A 100 -6.96 3.95 15.08
CA GLY A 100 -7.86 4.28 13.97
C GLY A 100 -7.21 4.11 12.60
N TYR A 101 -5.95 4.53 12.47
CA TYR A 101 -5.17 4.38 11.25
C TYR A 101 -5.00 2.91 10.86
N PHE A 102 -4.61 2.04 11.79
CA PHE A 102 -4.39 0.62 11.51
C PHE A 102 -5.70 -0.16 11.29
N ASP A 103 -6.79 0.21 11.95
CA ASP A 103 -8.09 -0.42 11.72
C ASP A 103 -8.64 -0.04 10.33
N ALA A 104 -8.51 1.22 9.91
CA ALA A 104 -8.79 1.64 8.52
C ALA A 104 -8.01 0.83 7.49
N MET A 105 -6.73 0.52 7.75
CA MET A 105 -5.91 -0.28 6.85
C MET A 105 -6.42 -1.73 6.71
N LYS A 106 -7.03 -2.30 7.75
CA LYS A 106 -7.63 -3.65 7.72
C LYS A 106 -9.00 -3.66 7.02
N GLU A 107 -9.80 -2.62 7.22
CA GLU A 107 -11.19 -2.52 6.73
C GLU A 107 -11.30 -1.91 5.32
N TYR A 108 -10.15 -1.62 4.70
CA TYR A 108 -10.08 -0.79 3.52
C TYR A 108 -10.93 -1.21 2.30
N PRO A 109 -11.37 -2.47 2.09
CA PRO A 109 -12.15 -2.73 0.88
C PRO A 109 -13.62 -2.30 0.96
N GLN A 110 -14.19 -1.79 2.06
CA GLN A 110 -15.65 -1.56 2.05
C GLN A 110 -16.10 -0.21 1.47
N GLN A 111 -15.30 0.85 1.61
CA GLN A 111 -15.75 2.23 1.31
C GLN A 111 -15.25 2.79 -0.02
N ILE A 112 -14.11 2.35 -0.57
CA ILE A 112 -13.56 2.84 -1.86
C ILE A 112 -13.53 1.75 -2.95
N VAL A 113 -13.76 0.47 -2.63
CA VAL A 113 -13.73 -0.60 -3.65
C VAL A 113 -14.64 -0.30 -4.83
N SER A 114 -15.88 0.14 -4.60
CA SER A 114 -16.78 0.52 -5.70
C SER A 114 -16.21 1.62 -6.62
N ILE A 115 -15.38 2.52 -6.09
CA ILE A 115 -14.67 3.56 -6.85
C ILE A 115 -13.48 2.97 -7.64
N LEU A 116 -12.73 2.04 -7.03
CA LEU A 116 -11.56 1.42 -7.66
C LEU A 116 -11.90 0.48 -8.82
N TYR A 117 -13.07 -0.16 -8.78
CA TYR A 117 -13.58 -1.06 -9.82
C TYR A 117 -14.32 -0.36 -10.99
N ASN A 118 -14.21 0.98 -11.11
CA ASN A 118 -14.78 1.70 -12.25
C ASN A 118 -13.95 1.46 -13.52
N PRO A 119 -14.55 1.01 -14.65
CA PRO A 119 -13.83 0.75 -15.89
C PRO A 119 -13.32 2.01 -16.60
N ASP A 120 -13.79 3.22 -16.24
CA ASP A 120 -13.34 4.48 -16.83
C ASP A 120 -12.28 5.21 -15.98
N HIS A 121 -11.16 5.58 -16.60
CA HIS A 121 -10.05 6.28 -15.93
C HIS A 121 -10.43 7.69 -15.48
N GLU A 122 -11.16 8.45 -16.30
CA GLU A 122 -11.55 9.83 -15.96
C GLU A 122 -12.56 9.83 -14.81
N GLY A 123 -13.55 8.94 -14.86
CA GLY A 123 -14.49 8.70 -13.78
C GLY A 123 -13.81 8.27 -12.47
N LYS A 124 -12.81 7.38 -12.54
CA LYS A 124 -12.03 6.97 -11.37
C LYS A 124 -11.27 8.13 -10.74
N ILE A 125 -10.59 8.95 -11.55
CA ILE A 125 -9.88 10.14 -11.06
C ILE A 125 -10.86 11.10 -10.38
N ALA A 126 -11.98 11.43 -11.02
CA ALA A 126 -12.96 12.37 -10.48
C ALA A 126 -13.51 11.91 -9.12
N HIS A 127 -13.82 10.61 -8.97
CA HIS A 127 -14.28 10.08 -7.69
C HIS A 127 -13.18 10.08 -6.61
N LEU A 128 -11.94 9.74 -6.98
CA LEU A 128 -10.80 9.82 -6.06
C LEU A 128 -10.56 11.26 -5.60
N GLU A 129 -10.66 12.24 -6.50
CA GLU A 129 -10.53 13.66 -6.16
C GLU A 129 -11.62 14.11 -5.20
N GLN A 130 -12.89 13.77 -5.45
CA GLN A 130 -14.00 14.05 -4.52
C GLN A 130 -13.79 13.39 -3.16
N PHE A 131 -13.28 12.15 -3.14
CA PHE A 131 -13.00 11.45 -1.89
C PHE A 131 -11.82 12.08 -1.11
N ILE A 132 -10.76 12.49 -1.81
CA ILE A 132 -9.62 13.21 -1.23
C ILE A 132 -10.07 14.55 -0.65
N GLU A 133 -10.91 15.29 -1.37
CA GLU A 133 -11.48 16.55 -0.87
C GLU A 133 -12.35 16.34 0.36
N PHE A 134 -13.19 15.29 0.36
CA PHE A 134 -14.00 14.92 1.52
C PHE A 134 -13.13 14.59 2.74
N CYS A 135 -12.12 13.72 2.58
CA CYS A 135 -11.21 13.38 3.66
C CYS A 135 -10.42 14.60 4.14
N SER A 136 -9.91 15.42 3.23
CA SER A 136 -9.22 16.68 3.56
C SER A 136 -10.11 17.63 4.36
N TYR A 137 -11.38 17.74 3.98
CA TYR A 137 -12.33 18.58 4.70
C TYR A 137 -12.62 18.08 6.12
N HIS A 138 -12.62 16.78 6.36
CA HIS A 138 -12.91 16.22 7.69
C HIS A 138 -11.67 15.93 8.54
N LEU A 139 -10.48 15.95 7.95
CA LEU A 139 -9.21 15.76 8.65
C LEU A 139 -8.75 17.07 9.30
N TYR A 140 -9.36 17.42 10.43
CA TYR A 140 -9.00 18.59 11.23
C TYR A 140 -9.11 18.30 12.72
N PHE A 141 -8.02 18.53 13.44
CA PHE A 141 -8.00 18.46 14.89
C PHE A 141 -8.19 19.85 15.50
N GLU A 142 -9.36 20.08 16.14
CA GLU A 142 -9.73 21.38 16.71
C GLU A 142 -9.20 21.61 18.14
N GLY A 143 -8.66 20.56 18.77
CA GLY A 143 -8.10 20.61 20.12
C GLY A 143 -8.83 19.77 21.14
N PHE A 144 -10.02 19.27 20.83
CA PHE A 144 -10.76 18.37 21.73
C PHE A 144 -10.11 16.98 21.73
N ALA A 145 -9.47 16.63 22.84
CA ALA A 145 -8.70 15.40 22.99
C ALA A 145 -9.57 14.17 23.30
N VAL A 146 -10.70 14.04 22.59
CA VAL A 146 -11.66 12.94 22.74
C VAL A 146 -11.13 11.70 22.00
N PRO A 147 -11.02 10.52 22.65
CA PRO A 147 -10.45 9.32 22.01
C PRO A 147 -11.11 8.93 20.68
N SER A 148 -12.43 9.06 20.57
CA SER A 148 -13.17 8.77 19.33
C SER A 148 -12.85 9.75 18.20
N CYS A 149 -12.60 11.03 18.51
CA CYS A 149 -12.12 12.03 17.55
C CYS A 149 -10.72 11.65 17.03
N LEU A 150 -9.77 11.30 17.91
CA LEU A 150 -8.43 10.90 17.52
C LEU A 150 -8.44 9.63 16.66
N TYR A 151 -9.25 8.64 17.06
CA TYR A 151 -9.48 7.43 16.28
C TYR A 151 -10.04 7.75 14.89
N ALA A 152 -11.09 8.56 14.79
CA ALA A 152 -11.69 8.93 13.52
C ALA A 152 -10.71 9.68 12.61
N LEU A 153 -9.91 10.60 13.16
CA LEU A 153 -8.87 11.31 12.40
C LEU A 153 -7.80 10.36 11.87
N GLY A 154 -7.33 9.40 12.68
CA GLY A 154 -6.41 8.35 12.23
C GLY A 154 -6.99 7.51 11.10
N PHE A 155 -8.27 7.14 11.23
CA PHE A 155 -9.00 6.37 10.23
C PHE A 155 -9.10 7.15 8.90
N ILE A 156 -9.55 8.40 8.94
CA ILE A 156 -9.66 9.28 7.78
C ILE A 156 -8.27 9.53 7.14
N GLN A 157 -7.24 9.73 7.96
CA GLN A 157 -5.87 9.91 7.48
C GLN A 157 -5.37 8.73 6.65
N ALA A 158 -5.57 7.50 7.14
CA ALA A 158 -5.19 6.29 6.40
C ALA A 158 -5.89 6.23 5.02
N TYR A 159 -7.18 6.57 4.99
CA TYR A 159 -7.96 6.65 3.76
C TYR A 159 -7.49 7.73 2.80
N LEU A 160 -7.17 8.91 3.31
CA LEU A 160 -6.61 10.00 2.52
C LEU A 160 -5.27 9.61 1.87
N VAL A 161 -4.36 9.03 2.66
CA VAL A 161 -3.04 8.57 2.18
C VAL A 161 -3.19 7.61 1.01
N ARG A 162 -4.08 6.63 1.15
CA ARG A 162 -4.30 5.62 0.12
C ARG A 162 -5.00 6.19 -1.11
N ALA A 163 -6.05 7.02 -0.95
CA ALA A 163 -6.71 7.66 -2.07
C ALA A 163 -5.79 8.60 -2.86
N CYS A 164 -4.91 9.36 -2.18
CA CYS A 164 -3.88 10.15 -2.84
C CYS A 164 -2.89 9.27 -3.63
N GLY A 165 -2.49 8.13 -3.07
CA GLY A 165 -1.68 7.13 -3.77
C GLY A 165 -2.36 6.62 -5.04
N ASP A 166 -3.61 6.17 -4.91
CA ASP A 166 -4.43 5.66 -6.01
C ASP A 166 -4.65 6.72 -7.09
N ARG A 167 -4.85 7.99 -6.72
CA ARG A 167 -5.01 9.11 -7.66
C ARG A 167 -3.72 9.38 -8.42
N VAL A 168 -2.60 9.54 -7.71
CA VAL A 168 -1.29 9.81 -8.35
C VAL A 168 -0.96 8.69 -9.33
N ASN A 169 -1.25 7.45 -8.95
CA ASN A 169 -1.10 6.30 -9.83
C ASN A 169 -2.02 6.39 -11.05
N THR A 170 -3.31 6.67 -10.84
CA THR A 170 -4.27 6.80 -11.94
C THR A 170 -3.90 7.95 -12.91
N LEU A 171 -3.30 9.04 -12.43
CA LEU A 171 -2.81 10.16 -13.26
C LEU A 171 -1.51 9.85 -14.02
N ARG A 172 -0.67 8.95 -13.49
CA ARG A 172 0.62 8.56 -14.08
C ARG A 172 0.51 7.46 -15.12
N LEU A 173 -0.62 6.78 -15.16
CA LEU A 173 -1.00 5.97 -16.32
C LEU A 173 -0.81 6.85 -17.57
N PRO A 174 -0.04 6.41 -18.57
CA PRO A 174 -0.10 7.04 -19.87
C PRO A 174 -1.58 7.15 -20.23
N LYS A 175 -2.03 8.30 -20.73
CA LYS A 175 -3.25 8.33 -21.55
C LYS A 175 -2.98 7.31 -22.64
N TYR A 176 -3.44 6.08 -22.47
CA TYR A 176 -3.19 5.01 -23.41
C TYR A 176 -4.01 5.40 -24.63
N LYS A 177 -3.40 6.18 -25.52
CA LYS A 177 -3.83 6.24 -26.90
C LYS A 177 -3.69 4.81 -27.35
N SER A 178 -4.84 4.16 -27.48
CA SER A 178 -5.00 2.97 -28.30
C SER A 178 -4.03 3.09 -29.48
N PRO A 179 -3.08 2.15 -29.67
CA PRO A 179 -2.01 2.34 -30.61
C PRO A 179 -2.61 2.69 -31.97
N VAL A 180 -2.26 3.89 -32.41
CA VAL A 180 -2.66 4.46 -33.69
C VAL A 180 -2.34 3.42 -34.76
N LEU A 181 -3.40 2.98 -35.44
CA LEU A 181 -3.36 2.24 -36.69
C LEU A 181 -2.25 2.79 -37.58
N LEU A 182 -1.17 2.02 -37.74
CA LEU A 182 -0.34 2.11 -38.93
C LEU A 182 -1.20 1.61 -40.08
N GLN A 183 -1.55 2.54 -40.97
CA GLN A 183 -2.32 2.31 -42.18
C GLN A 183 -1.70 1.18 -43.01
N SER A 184 -2.45 0.08 -43.09
CA SER A 184 -2.73 -0.73 -44.29
C SER A 184 -1.66 -0.81 -45.38
N GLN A 185 -0.97 -1.95 -45.42
CA GLN A 185 -0.79 -2.69 -46.68
C GLN A 185 -1.31 -4.12 -46.46
N GLU A 186 -2.31 -4.49 -47.28
CA GLU A 186 -3.08 -5.72 -47.22
C GLU A 186 -2.22 -6.97 -47.47
N PHE A 187 -2.33 -7.97 -46.59
CA PHE A 187 -2.22 -9.40 -46.94
C PHE A 187 -3.09 -10.23 -45.96
N PRO A 188 -3.63 -11.39 -46.39
CA PRO A 188 -4.89 -11.91 -45.88
C PRO A 188 -4.80 -12.69 -44.56
N ILE A 189 -5.76 -12.37 -43.68
CA ILE A 189 -6.48 -13.21 -42.70
C ILE A 189 -5.63 -14.23 -41.91
N ALA A 190 -5.24 -13.82 -40.71
CA ALA A 190 -5.22 -14.69 -39.53
C ALA A 190 -5.68 -13.85 -38.33
N GLU A 191 -6.73 -14.30 -37.65
CA GLU A 191 -7.25 -13.68 -36.42
C GLU A 191 -6.17 -13.67 -35.33
N ALA A 192 -5.54 -12.51 -35.11
CA ALA A 192 -4.67 -12.29 -33.97
C ALA A 192 -5.48 -11.66 -32.84
N GLN A 193 -6.00 -12.50 -31.94
CA GLN A 193 -6.34 -12.07 -30.59
C GLN A 193 -5.11 -11.38 -30.00
N THR A 194 -5.26 -10.16 -29.49
CA THR A 194 -4.22 -9.41 -28.78
C THR A 194 -3.84 -10.14 -27.49
N LYS A 195 -2.93 -11.12 -27.58
CA LYS A 195 -2.40 -11.84 -26.43
C LYS A 195 -1.55 -10.88 -25.61
N GLY A 196 -1.90 -10.71 -24.32
CA GLY A 196 -1.02 -10.11 -23.32
C GLY A 196 0.33 -10.85 -23.21
N PRO A 197 1.21 -10.46 -22.26
CA PRO A 197 2.50 -11.12 -22.09
C PRO A 197 2.36 -12.63 -21.94
N GLU A 198 3.31 -13.35 -22.53
CA GLU A 198 3.30 -14.81 -22.53
C GLU A 198 3.57 -15.33 -21.11
N ARG A 199 2.60 -16.07 -20.56
CA ARG A 199 2.69 -16.69 -19.24
C ARG A 199 3.85 -17.67 -19.16
N ILE A 200 4.52 -17.73 -18.01
CA ILE A 200 5.60 -18.67 -17.76
C ILE A 200 5.03 -20.00 -17.23
N PRO A 201 5.36 -21.16 -17.81
CA PRO A 201 4.93 -22.45 -17.28
C PRO A 201 5.55 -22.72 -15.90
N LEU A 202 4.75 -23.14 -14.93
CA LEU A 202 5.21 -23.63 -13.62
C LEU A 202 5.33 -25.15 -13.65
N ASP A 203 6.57 -25.64 -13.62
CA ASP A 203 6.89 -27.06 -13.48
C ASP A 203 7.23 -27.41 -12.01
N TYR A 204 7.38 -26.40 -11.15
CA TYR A 204 7.46 -26.58 -9.70
C TYR A 204 6.07 -26.79 -9.05
N ALA A 205 6.05 -27.27 -7.81
CA ALA A 205 4.81 -27.46 -7.05
C ALA A 205 4.06 -26.11 -6.87
N VAL A 206 2.97 -25.93 -7.60
CA VAL A 206 2.19 -24.68 -7.67
C VAL A 206 1.69 -24.24 -6.30
N ASP A 207 1.23 -25.17 -5.47
CA ASP A 207 0.78 -24.85 -4.11
C ASP A 207 1.87 -24.19 -3.25
N GLU A 208 3.15 -24.53 -3.48
CA GLU A 208 4.27 -23.90 -2.75
C GLU A 208 4.61 -22.51 -3.28
N ILE A 209 4.47 -22.29 -4.60
CA ILE A 209 4.60 -20.97 -5.21
C ILE A 209 3.47 -20.07 -4.68
N ILE A 210 2.22 -20.52 -4.72
CA ILE A 210 1.07 -19.80 -4.16
C ILE A 210 1.33 -19.46 -2.69
N SER A 211 1.68 -20.46 -1.87
CA SER A 211 1.91 -20.28 -0.43
C SER A 211 2.99 -19.25 -0.12
N MET A 212 4.03 -19.15 -0.97
CA MET A 212 5.08 -18.16 -0.86
C MET A 212 4.59 -16.76 -1.27
N TRP A 213 3.87 -16.64 -2.39
CA TRP A 213 3.38 -15.36 -2.90
C TRP A 213 2.26 -14.73 -2.07
N LEU A 214 1.54 -15.52 -1.25
CA LEU A 214 0.55 -14.99 -0.29
C LEU A 214 1.13 -14.00 0.73
N ILE A 215 2.46 -13.94 0.89
CA ILE A 215 3.10 -12.89 1.68
C ILE A 215 2.78 -11.48 1.19
N LEU A 216 2.36 -11.31 -0.07
CA LEU A 216 1.94 -10.02 -0.61
C LEU A 216 0.77 -9.39 0.17
N ILE A 217 -0.06 -10.21 0.84
CA ILE A 217 -1.14 -9.74 1.73
C ILE A 217 -0.57 -9.03 2.97
N ASP A 218 0.57 -9.50 3.47
CA ASP A 218 1.25 -8.98 4.67
C ASP A 218 2.46 -8.10 4.35
N ALA A 219 2.86 -7.97 3.08
CA ALA A 219 4.11 -7.33 2.68
C ALA A 219 4.22 -5.87 3.15
N TRP A 220 3.10 -5.15 3.25
CA TRP A 220 3.05 -3.78 3.76
C TRP A 220 3.48 -3.66 5.23
N LYS A 221 3.34 -4.72 6.03
CA LYS A 221 3.82 -4.77 7.41
C LYS A 221 5.35 -4.89 7.48
N CYS A 222 6.01 -5.25 6.37
CA CYS A 222 7.45 -5.29 6.30
C CYS A 222 8.01 -3.86 6.22
N LYS A 223 8.80 -3.47 7.22
CA LYS A 223 9.49 -2.17 7.23
C LYS A 223 10.29 -1.89 5.95
N ALA A 224 10.94 -2.91 5.40
CA ALA A 224 11.72 -2.79 4.18
C ALA A 224 10.91 -2.41 2.94
N VAL A 225 9.59 -2.67 2.96
CA VAL A 225 8.66 -2.25 1.90
C VAL A 225 8.29 -0.78 2.13
N GLY A 226 7.92 -0.41 3.35
CA GLY A 226 7.62 0.98 3.70
C GLY A 226 6.50 1.56 2.83
N SER A 227 5.45 0.77 2.60
CA SER A 227 4.34 1.10 1.72
C SER A 227 3.02 0.63 2.34
N ILE A 228 1.90 1.06 1.76
CA ILE A 228 0.54 0.68 2.16
C ILE A 228 0.17 -0.71 1.64
N GLN A 229 -0.87 -1.33 2.20
CA GLN A 229 -1.39 -2.62 1.72
C GLN A 229 -1.93 -2.52 0.28
N VAL A 230 -1.47 -3.43 -0.58
CA VAL A 230 -1.95 -3.56 -1.97
C VAL A 230 -2.89 -4.74 -2.10
N PHE A 231 -2.43 -5.92 -1.69
CA PHE A 231 -3.20 -7.17 -1.78
C PHE A 231 -3.94 -7.41 -0.47
N THR A 232 -5.23 -7.71 -0.57
CA THR A 232 -6.12 -7.87 0.59
C THR A 232 -6.65 -9.29 0.75
N SER A 233 -6.56 -10.12 -0.29
CA SER A 233 -7.12 -11.48 -0.30
C SER A 233 -6.24 -12.48 -1.04
N GLU A 234 -6.46 -13.76 -0.76
CA GLU A 234 -5.83 -14.87 -1.50
C GLU A 234 -6.26 -14.88 -2.97
N GLU A 235 -7.54 -14.63 -3.25
CA GLU A 235 -8.07 -14.51 -4.62
C GLU A 235 -7.31 -13.48 -5.47
N GLU A 236 -7.01 -12.29 -4.94
CA GLU A 236 -6.23 -11.28 -5.67
C GLU A 236 -4.82 -11.79 -6.01
N VAL A 237 -4.16 -12.49 -5.08
CA VAL A 237 -2.85 -13.08 -5.31
C VAL A 237 -2.92 -14.21 -6.34
N LEU A 238 -3.97 -15.04 -6.31
CA LEU A 238 -4.19 -16.10 -7.30
C LEU A 238 -4.46 -15.53 -8.70
N GLN A 239 -5.24 -14.45 -8.81
CA GLN A 239 -5.44 -13.74 -10.07
C GLN A 239 -4.12 -13.19 -10.61
N LEU A 240 -3.32 -12.54 -9.75
CA LEU A 240 -1.97 -12.08 -10.10
C LEU A 240 -1.08 -13.20 -10.62
N LEU A 241 -1.01 -14.31 -9.90
CA LEU A 241 -0.23 -15.47 -10.34
C LEU A 241 -0.77 -16.03 -11.66
N GLY A 242 -2.08 -16.07 -11.87
CA GLY A 242 -2.72 -16.51 -13.10
C GLY A 242 -2.49 -15.60 -14.31
N MET A 243 -2.16 -14.32 -14.10
CA MET A 243 -1.71 -13.42 -15.17
C MET A 243 -0.27 -13.71 -15.59
N MET A 244 0.58 -14.08 -14.63
CA MET A 244 2.01 -14.26 -14.86
C MET A 244 2.38 -15.70 -15.27
N PHE A 245 1.66 -16.68 -14.77
CA PHE A 245 2.07 -18.08 -14.81
C PHE A 245 1.00 -18.96 -15.42
N GLU A 246 1.42 -20.00 -16.13
CA GLU A 246 0.57 -21.08 -16.58
C GLU A 246 0.91 -22.36 -15.84
N GLU A 247 -0.10 -23.09 -15.40
CA GLU A 247 0.10 -24.40 -14.79
C GLU A 247 -0.92 -25.41 -15.31
N LYS A 248 -0.55 -26.69 -15.20
CA LYS A 248 -1.30 -27.82 -15.79
C LYS A 248 -2.46 -28.29 -14.90
N GLY A 249 -2.48 -27.90 -13.62
CA GLY A 249 -3.41 -28.42 -12.60
C GLY A 249 -4.75 -27.70 -12.49
N GLY A 250 -4.93 -26.53 -13.12
CA GLY A 250 -6.17 -25.76 -13.08
C GLY A 250 -6.45 -25.00 -11.77
N ARG A 251 -5.47 -24.93 -10.86
CA ARG A 251 -5.44 -24.11 -9.64
C ARG A 251 -5.36 -22.61 -9.92
N LEU A 252 -4.60 -22.18 -10.93
CA LEU A 252 -4.48 -20.76 -11.24
C LEU A 252 -5.59 -20.32 -12.21
N PRO A 253 -6.32 -19.23 -11.92
CA PRO A 253 -7.26 -18.66 -12.86
C PRO A 253 -6.53 -18.14 -14.10
N ARG A 254 -7.25 -17.93 -15.21
CA ARG A 254 -6.69 -17.38 -16.46
C ARG A 254 -7.33 -16.03 -16.80
N PRO A 255 -7.21 -15.00 -15.94
CA PRO A 255 -7.72 -13.68 -16.24
C PRO A 255 -6.96 -13.05 -17.43
N GLU A 256 -7.52 -12.02 -18.05
CA GLU A 256 -6.75 -11.18 -18.96
C GLU A 256 -5.60 -10.51 -18.20
N HIS A 257 -4.51 -10.17 -18.91
CA HIS A 257 -3.36 -9.55 -18.27
C HIS A 257 -3.67 -8.09 -17.94
N GLU A 258 -3.56 -7.73 -16.68
CA GLU A 258 -3.74 -6.39 -16.17
C GLU A 258 -2.43 -5.83 -15.60
N TYR A 259 -2.27 -4.52 -15.72
CA TYR A 259 -1.12 -3.81 -15.17
C TYR A 259 -1.42 -3.34 -13.74
N PHE A 260 -0.57 -3.72 -12.77
CA PHE A 260 -0.70 -3.36 -11.36
C PHE A 260 -0.01 -2.03 -11.07
N GLU A 261 -0.84 -1.06 -10.70
CA GLU A 261 -0.38 0.22 -10.17
C GLU A 261 0.04 0.08 -8.70
N MET A 262 1.35 0.05 -8.44
CA MET A 262 1.90 -0.09 -7.10
C MET A 262 2.03 1.28 -6.41
N PRO A 263 1.66 1.41 -5.12
CA PRO A 263 1.81 2.65 -4.36
C PRO A 263 3.30 2.97 -4.10
N PRO A 264 3.61 4.23 -3.72
CA PRO A 264 4.96 4.61 -3.32
C PRO A 264 5.52 3.72 -2.21
N GLY A 265 6.80 3.36 -2.31
CA GLY A 265 7.47 2.47 -1.39
C GLY A 265 8.46 1.59 -2.15
N ASN A 266 8.88 0.50 -1.51
CA ASN A 266 9.87 -0.43 -2.06
C ASN A 266 9.25 -1.82 -2.30
N TYR A 267 8.03 -1.88 -2.84
CA TYR A 267 7.33 -3.14 -3.15
C TYR A 267 8.15 -4.04 -4.08
N GLU A 268 8.96 -3.44 -4.96
CA GLU A 268 9.88 -4.15 -5.84
C GLU A 268 10.84 -5.07 -5.07
N ARG A 269 11.14 -4.81 -3.79
CA ARG A 269 12.01 -5.69 -2.99
C ARG A 269 11.36 -7.05 -2.74
N VAL A 270 10.07 -7.07 -2.40
CA VAL A 270 9.32 -8.32 -2.18
C VAL A 270 9.04 -9.00 -3.51
N LEU A 271 8.62 -8.25 -4.53
CA LEU A 271 8.37 -8.78 -5.86
C LEU A 271 9.63 -9.41 -6.48
N ASN A 272 10.78 -8.74 -6.35
CA ASN A 272 12.07 -9.29 -6.77
C ASN A 272 12.43 -10.58 -6.04
N LEU A 273 12.23 -10.62 -4.71
CA LEU A 273 12.45 -11.83 -3.91
C LEU A 273 11.58 -12.99 -4.39
N LEU A 274 10.26 -12.76 -4.51
CA LEU A 274 9.29 -13.77 -4.90
C LEU A 274 9.54 -14.28 -6.32
N MET A 275 9.81 -13.37 -7.25
CA MET A 275 10.09 -13.72 -8.63
C MET A 275 11.42 -14.47 -8.77
N HIS A 276 12.48 -14.03 -8.10
CA HIS A 276 13.77 -14.72 -8.13
C HIS A 276 13.69 -16.10 -7.47
N ALA A 277 12.97 -16.23 -6.35
CA ALA A 277 12.74 -17.52 -5.71
C ALA A 277 11.94 -18.46 -6.62
N THR A 278 10.88 -17.95 -7.27
CA THR A 278 10.08 -18.71 -8.25
C THR A 278 10.94 -19.16 -9.42
N TYR A 279 11.75 -18.25 -9.98
CA TYR A 279 12.72 -18.57 -11.02
C TYR A 279 13.63 -19.72 -10.59
N LYS A 280 14.27 -19.65 -9.41
CA LYS A 280 15.20 -20.69 -8.94
C LYS A 280 14.53 -22.06 -8.75
N LEU A 281 13.35 -22.09 -8.16
CA LEU A 281 12.60 -23.33 -7.96
C LEU A 281 12.15 -23.96 -9.29
N ASN A 282 11.88 -23.12 -10.29
CA ASN A 282 11.40 -23.55 -11.59
C ASN A 282 12.55 -23.85 -12.57
N THR A 283 13.72 -23.20 -12.45
CA THR A 283 14.85 -23.39 -13.39
C THR A 283 15.50 -24.76 -13.30
N ASP A 284 15.44 -25.39 -12.13
CA ASP A 284 15.84 -26.79 -11.97
C ASP A 284 14.95 -27.74 -12.79
N ARG A 285 13.84 -27.25 -13.37
CA ARG A 285 12.82 -28.03 -14.10
C ARG A 285 12.56 -27.51 -15.51
N ASN A 286 12.73 -26.22 -15.76
CA ASN A 286 12.66 -25.62 -17.09
C ASN A 286 13.84 -24.70 -17.39
N ASN A 287 14.37 -24.80 -18.61
CA ASN A 287 15.49 -23.97 -19.04
C ASN A 287 15.07 -22.54 -19.43
N ILE A 288 14.07 -21.96 -18.74
CA ILE A 288 13.59 -20.61 -18.99
C ILE A 288 14.52 -19.62 -18.30
N GLY A 289 15.10 -18.70 -19.07
CA GLY A 289 16.05 -17.71 -18.54
C GLY A 289 15.41 -16.68 -17.61
N LEU A 290 16.20 -16.17 -16.67
CA LEU A 290 15.81 -15.12 -15.71
C LEU A 290 15.22 -13.87 -16.40
N ASP A 291 15.71 -13.54 -17.60
CA ASP A 291 15.23 -12.41 -18.40
C ASP A 291 13.71 -12.46 -18.62
N ARG A 292 13.12 -13.65 -18.82
CA ARG A 292 11.66 -13.79 -18.97
C ARG A 292 10.90 -13.42 -17.70
N TYR A 293 11.39 -13.86 -16.55
CA TYR A 293 10.79 -13.55 -15.24
C TYR A 293 10.93 -12.06 -14.92
N CYS A 294 12.09 -11.47 -15.22
CA CYS A 294 12.30 -10.03 -15.07
C CYS A 294 11.37 -9.23 -16.00
N GLN A 295 11.25 -9.62 -17.28
CA GLN A 295 10.38 -8.94 -18.23
C GLN A 295 8.92 -8.98 -17.75
N LEU A 296 8.49 -10.13 -17.25
CA LEU A 296 7.14 -10.28 -16.71
C LEU A 296 6.87 -9.35 -15.51
N LEU A 297 7.85 -9.12 -14.62
CA LEU A 297 7.73 -8.09 -13.58
C LEU A 297 7.56 -6.68 -14.16
N LEU A 298 8.35 -6.32 -15.19
CA LEU A 298 8.27 -5.02 -15.86
C LEU A 298 6.89 -4.82 -16.50
N ASP A 299 6.37 -5.87 -17.14
CA ASP A 299 5.08 -5.86 -17.84
C ASP A 299 3.88 -5.94 -16.89
N THR A 300 4.09 -6.28 -15.62
CA THR A 300 3.01 -6.46 -14.63
C THR A 300 2.92 -5.32 -13.62
N PHE A 301 4.03 -4.70 -13.19
CA PHE A 301 4.01 -3.78 -12.04
C PHE A 301 4.59 -2.38 -12.33
N SER A 302 3.87 -1.34 -11.93
CA SER A 302 4.24 0.07 -12.15
C SER A 302 5.48 0.54 -11.41
N CYS A 303 5.86 -0.13 -10.31
CA CYS A 303 7.10 0.13 -9.59
C CYS A 303 8.37 -0.08 -10.46
N TYR A 304 8.25 -0.77 -11.59
CA TYR A 304 9.34 -0.96 -12.54
C TYR A 304 9.28 -0.09 -13.80
N SER A 305 8.34 0.87 -13.90
CA SER A 305 8.14 1.72 -15.10
C SER A 305 9.40 2.43 -15.62
N LYS A 306 10.38 2.71 -14.75
CA LYS A 306 11.68 3.34 -15.11
C LYS A 306 12.86 2.36 -15.10
N THR A 307 12.61 1.10 -14.77
CA THR A 307 13.63 0.07 -14.59
C THR A 307 13.88 -0.63 -15.92
N LYS A 308 15.15 -0.66 -16.34
CA LYS A 308 15.58 -1.43 -17.52
C LYS A 308 15.74 -2.91 -17.17
N LEU A 309 15.47 -3.79 -18.12
CA LEU A 309 15.58 -5.25 -17.97
C LEU A 309 16.96 -5.69 -17.44
N GLU A 310 18.04 -5.14 -17.99
CA GLU A 310 19.40 -5.50 -17.59
C GLU A 310 19.71 -5.06 -16.16
N SER A 311 19.16 -3.91 -15.74
CA SER A 311 19.27 -3.42 -14.37
C SER A 311 18.52 -4.32 -13.41
N LEU A 312 17.28 -4.69 -13.74
CA LEU A 312 16.48 -5.60 -12.92
C LEU A 312 17.18 -6.95 -12.78
N ARG A 313 17.62 -7.55 -13.89
CA ARG A 313 18.36 -8.82 -13.89
C ARG A 313 19.60 -8.79 -12.99
N SER A 314 20.38 -7.71 -13.04
CA SER A 314 21.61 -7.56 -12.25
C SER A 314 21.33 -7.33 -10.76
N ASN A 315 20.14 -6.80 -10.42
CA ASN A 315 19.82 -6.33 -9.07
C ASN A 315 18.73 -7.17 -8.37
N ILE A 316 18.11 -8.14 -9.03
CA ILE A 316 16.93 -8.86 -8.51
C ILE A 316 17.18 -9.53 -7.15
N ASN A 317 18.44 -9.88 -6.83
CA ASN A 317 18.80 -10.51 -5.56
C ASN A 317 19.58 -9.60 -4.58
N LYS A 318 19.92 -8.36 -4.95
CA LYS A 318 20.84 -7.50 -4.15
C LYS A 318 20.33 -7.10 -2.77
N ALA A 319 19.01 -7.06 -2.56
CA ALA A 319 18.39 -6.66 -1.29
C ALA A 319 17.78 -7.84 -0.52
N ARG A 320 18.09 -9.09 -0.90
CA ARG A 320 17.38 -10.28 -0.39
C ARG A 320 17.48 -10.43 1.14
N GLY A 321 18.65 -10.26 1.75
CA GLY A 321 18.82 -10.46 3.19
C GLY A 321 17.95 -9.50 4.02
N ASN A 322 17.94 -8.21 3.66
CA ASN A 322 17.13 -7.20 4.34
C ASN A 322 15.62 -7.52 4.26
N ILE A 323 15.14 -7.97 3.10
CA ILE A 323 13.72 -8.28 2.94
C ILE A 323 13.33 -9.61 3.59
N VAL A 324 14.20 -10.62 3.54
CA VAL A 324 13.98 -11.91 4.21
C VAL A 324 13.93 -11.73 5.72
N GLN A 325 14.86 -10.95 6.30
CA GLN A 325 14.82 -10.59 7.72
C GLN A 325 13.53 -9.84 8.08
N SER A 326 13.11 -8.89 7.25
CA SER A 326 11.86 -8.13 7.48
C SER A 326 10.62 -9.01 7.43
N ILE A 327 10.59 -10.02 6.54
CA ILE A 327 9.50 -11.02 6.50
C ILE A 327 9.58 -11.92 7.74
N GLY A 328 10.78 -12.32 8.17
CA GLY A 328 10.98 -13.15 9.34
C GLY A 328 10.59 -12.49 10.66
N SER A 329 10.63 -11.16 10.74
CA SER A 329 10.21 -10.41 11.94
C SER A 329 8.69 -10.20 12.05
N LEU A 330 7.89 -10.71 11.10
CA LEU A 330 6.42 -10.60 11.16
C LEU A 330 5.87 -11.61 12.17
N ALA A 331 5.66 -11.16 13.42
CA ALA A 331 5.21 -11.98 14.54
C ALA A 331 3.86 -12.69 14.30
N ASP A 332 2.95 -12.06 13.55
CA ASP A 332 1.56 -12.52 13.35
C ASP A 332 1.19 -12.79 11.88
N SER A 333 2.18 -13.03 11.01
CA SER A 333 1.90 -13.40 9.62
C SER A 333 1.80 -14.92 9.47
N PRO A 334 0.63 -15.48 9.07
CA PRO A 334 0.55 -16.89 8.72
C PRO A 334 1.38 -17.22 7.45
N HIS A 335 1.67 -16.22 6.62
CA HIS A 335 2.37 -16.37 5.34
C HIS A 335 3.89 -16.30 5.48
N SER A 336 4.44 -15.60 6.49
CA SER A 336 5.89 -15.45 6.68
C SER A 336 6.57 -16.81 6.82
N LYS A 337 6.00 -17.72 7.62
CA LYS A 337 6.52 -19.08 7.82
C LYS A 337 6.60 -19.87 6.52
N ASN A 338 5.61 -19.71 5.64
CA ASN A 338 5.57 -20.40 4.35
C ASN A 338 6.67 -19.88 3.43
N VAL A 339 6.87 -18.56 3.35
CA VAL A 339 7.98 -17.97 2.58
C VAL A 339 9.32 -18.51 3.06
N LEU A 340 9.60 -18.43 4.37
CA LEU A 340 10.88 -18.87 4.92
C LEU A 340 11.10 -20.37 4.69
N LYS A 341 10.05 -21.19 4.83
CA LYS A 341 10.11 -22.63 4.56
C LYS A 341 10.46 -22.92 3.09
N THR A 342 9.88 -22.17 2.16
CA THR A 342 10.15 -22.33 0.72
C THR A 342 11.54 -21.82 0.36
N LEU A 343 11.95 -20.66 0.87
CA LEU A 343 13.28 -20.09 0.63
C LEU A 343 14.42 -21.00 1.11
N ARG A 344 14.24 -21.72 2.23
CA ARG A 344 15.23 -22.72 2.74
C ARG A 344 15.56 -23.82 1.74
N LYS A 345 14.71 -24.07 0.74
CA LYS A 345 14.96 -25.07 -0.30
C LYS A 345 15.89 -24.56 -1.40
N ILE A 346 16.15 -23.26 -1.44
CA ILE A 346 16.99 -22.61 -2.43
C ILE A 346 18.34 -22.30 -1.76
N ASN A 347 19.41 -22.93 -2.25
CA ASN A 347 20.75 -22.84 -1.65
C ASN A 347 21.24 -21.39 -1.43
N GLU A 348 20.82 -20.47 -2.30
CA GLU A 348 21.21 -19.06 -2.24
C GLU A 348 20.57 -18.26 -1.09
N TYR A 349 19.54 -18.81 -0.44
CA TYR A 349 18.84 -18.20 0.69
C TYR A 349 19.10 -18.95 2.00
N GLY A 350 20.19 -19.73 2.07
CA GLY A 350 20.57 -20.55 3.21
C GLY A 350 20.78 -19.78 4.52
N VAL A 351 20.76 -20.54 5.63
CA VAL A 351 20.58 -20.23 7.06
C VAL A 351 21.01 -18.83 7.58
N GLU A 352 22.09 -18.22 7.09
CA GLU A 352 22.57 -16.91 7.57
C GLU A 352 21.61 -15.75 7.29
N ASP A 353 20.81 -15.84 6.21
CA ASP A 353 19.77 -14.84 5.89
C ASP A 353 18.45 -15.08 6.67
N LEU A 354 18.34 -16.20 7.40
CA LEU A 354 17.10 -16.72 8.01
C LEU A 354 17.16 -16.90 9.54
N THR A 355 18.30 -16.59 10.14
CA THR A 355 18.53 -16.43 11.60
C THR A 355 18.61 -14.95 11.93
#